data_AF-A0A935PS62-F1
#
_entry.id   AF-A0A935PS62-F1
#
_cell.length_a   1.000
_cell.length_b   1.000
_cell.length_c   1.000
_cell.angle_alpha   90.00
_cell.angle_beta   90.00
_cell.angle_gamma   90.00
#
_symmetry.space_group_name_H-M   'P 1'
#
loop_
_entity.id
_entity.type
_entity.pdbx_description
1 polymer ?
#
loop_
_entity_poly.entity_id
_entity_poly.type
_entity_poly.pdbx_seq_one_letter_code
_entity_poly.pdbx_strand_id
1 'polypeptide(L)'
;MGRKRSTKAGVEIAPAPPPSAKARLGEALKAIAIGKVAGLTVGWGVRLYAAIFLGAAAVFLTVAWKSGPQRVLDAREYASFTAAAQGRIVESWLAIEFDPARVGAGGFWRGSARATPCAVVEYEGDWGSPLRRAFCGKRLQFNESYHLHDVGEMATDVPFDWPREANGFGVPEMRFAPAALRWLAQTPQPDADRDALAPRTMLGVLERESDRPDDVAIESWAAPSRAFPLALDPARPAGAMPKGLVDGRREAGSVWLVSLMPFAAGALLWYFGMGIFLPAMHPAARLFFTVLPLLALPWWEDALPRNLARIHPDVAEVVGEMLESVERVERVVASDPDEATLAGGEALRFRVGGGAYAETLGRLRFAKPERPAKSGDEALARTGGFRDAPGGRAARSGTRGALRQAEAGQGGGANGRGPLLPGGGSRCRARSGKLTRRASIGR
;
A
#
# COMPACT_ATOMS: atom_id res chain seq x y z
N MET A 1 74.03 80.28 -26.61
CA MET A 1 72.84 80.17 -25.74
C MET A 1 72.40 78.71 -25.66
N GLY A 2 72.86 77.98 -24.65
CA GLY A 2 72.61 76.54 -24.47
C GLY A 2 71.46 76.28 -23.49
N ARG A 3 70.41 75.60 -23.96
CA ARG A 3 69.24 75.22 -23.14
C ARG A 3 69.52 73.87 -22.48
N LYS A 4 69.80 73.86 -21.17
CA LYS A 4 69.88 72.65 -20.34
C LYS A 4 68.49 72.01 -20.24
N ARG A 5 68.33 70.79 -20.79
CA ARG A 5 67.18 69.91 -20.50
C ARG A 5 67.38 69.28 -19.13
N SER A 6 66.45 69.55 -18.22
CA SER A 6 66.34 68.91 -16.91
C SER A 6 65.53 67.62 -17.06
N THR A 7 66.17 66.48 -16.83
CA THR A 7 65.56 65.15 -16.83
C THR A 7 64.79 64.98 -15.52
N LYS A 8 63.45 65.06 -15.56
CA LYS A 8 62.58 64.67 -14.44
C LYS A 8 62.66 63.15 -14.28
N ALA A 9 63.14 62.71 -13.13
CA ALA A 9 63.08 61.31 -12.70
C ALA A 9 61.63 60.84 -12.67
N GLY A 10 61.34 59.78 -13.44
CA GLY A 10 60.09 59.04 -13.33
C GLY A 10 60.09 58.28 -12.01
N VAL A 11 59.06 58.50 -11.19
CA VAL A 11 58.78 57.67 -10.02
C VAL A 11 58.19 56.37 -10.53
N GLU A 12 59.00 55.32 -10.51
CA GLU A 12 58.58 53.94 -10.73
C GLU A 12 57.70 53.53 -9.55
N ILE A 13 56.37 53.53 -9.75
CA ILE A 13 55.41 53.07 -8.75
C ILE A 13 55.50 51.54 -8.71
N ALA A 14 56.14 51.01 -7.67
CA ALA A 14 56.23 49.58 -7.42
C ALA A 14 54.82 48.94 -7.38
N PRO A 15 54.60 47.78 -8.02
CA PRO A 15 53.32 47.08 -7.98
C PRO A 15 53.01 46.69 -6.54
N ALA A 16 51.81 47.07 -6.08
CA ALA A 16 51.35 46.77 -4.72
C ALA A 16 51.45 45.25 -4.42
N PRO A 17 51.90 44.86 -3.21
CA PRO A 17 52.04 43.46 -2.85
C PRO A 17 50.68 42.74 -2.93
N PRO A 18 50.64 41.47 -3.40
CA PRO A 18 49.40 40.73 -3.49
C PRO A 18 48.73 40.64 -2.11
N PRO A 19 47.41 40.86 -2.01
CA PRO A 19 46.71 40.85 -0.73
C PRO A 19 46.90 39.50 -0.06
N SER A 20 47.30 39.53 1.22
CA SER A 20 47.55 38.34 2.03
C SER A 20 46.31 37.45 2.10
N ALA A 21 46.49 36.13 2.26
CA ALA A 21 45.38 35.17 2.34
C ALA A 21 44.34 35.54 3.42
N LYS A 22 44.78 36.19 4.52
CA LYS A 22 43.91 36.71 5.57
C LYS A 22 43.05 37.89 5.12
N ALA A 23 43.57 38.78 4.27
CA ALA A 23 42.82 39.90 3.70
C ALA A 23 41.74 39.39 2.72
N ARG A 24 42.08 38.40 1.89
CA ARG A 24 41.09 37.75 0.99
C ARG A 24 39.98 37.03 1.76
N LEU A 25 40.33 36.37 2.88
CA LEU A 25 39.35 35.73 3.76
C LEU A 25 38.45 36.77 4.44
N GLY A 26 39.01 37.90 4.88
CA GLY A 26 38.27 39.00 5.50
C GLY A 26 37.30 39.68 4.54
N GLU A 27 37.70 39.91 3.29
CA GLU A 27 36.82 40.44 2.24
C GLU A 27 35.74 39.43 1.83
N ALA A 28 36.07 38.14 1.73
CA ALA A 28 35.09 37.09 1.46
C ALA A 28 34.04 37.00 2.59
N LEU A 29 34.45 37.10 3.86
CA LEU A 29 33.55 37.12 5.01
C LEU A 29 32.67 38.39 5.04
N LYS A 30 33.22 39.56 4.68
CA LYS A 30 32.44 40.79 4.54
C LYS A 30 31.40 40.69 3.41
N ALA A 31 31.77 40.11 2.27
CA ALA A 31 30.84 39.88 1.16
C ALA A 31 29.71 38.89 1.55
N ILE A 32 30.02 37.85 2.33
CA ILE A 32 29.03 36.92 2.89
C ILE A 32 28.10 37.64 3.89
N ALA A 33 28.63 38.52 4.74
CA ALA A 33 27.84 39.28 5.70
C ALA A 33 26.89 40.28 5.02
N ILE A 34 27.36 41.01 4.00
CA ILE A 34 26.55 41.96 3.22
C ILE A 34 25.49 41.22 2.39
N GLY A 35 25.84 40.06 1.82
CA GLY A 35 24.88 39.19 1.13
C GLY A 35 23.77 38.65 2.04
N LYS A 36 24.07 38.35 3.31
CA LYS A 36 23.06 37.94 4.30
C LYS A 36 22.06 39.04 4.65
N VAL A 37 22.49 40.30 4.68
CA VAL A 37 21.62 41.44 5.01
C VAL A 37 20.73 41.81 3.81
N ALA A 38 21.27 41.79 2.58
CA ALA A 38 20.47 42.01 1.36
C ALA A 38 19.48 40.84 1.08
N GLY A 39 19.86 39.61 1.42
CA GLY A 39 19.00 38.43 1.32
C GLY A 39 17.88 38.34 2.35
N LEU A 40 17.85 39.23 3.35
CA LEU A 40 16.74 39.36 4.31
C LEU A 40 15.63 40.29 3.81
N THR A 41 15.93 41.25 2.92
CA THR A 41 14.97 42.27 2.47
C THR A 41 14.32 41.95 1.11
N VAL A 42 15.00 41.20 0.23
CA VAL A 42 14.43 40.60 -1.01
C VAL A 42 13.81 39.21 -0.73
N GLY A 43 13.68 38.87 0.56
CA GLY A 43 14.08 37.57 1.08
C GLY A 43 13.04 36.45 1.15
N TRP A 44 11.77 36.68 0.81
CA TRP A 44 10.76 35.61 0.89
C TRP A 44 10.43 35.00 -0.48
N GLY A 45 10.08 35.83 -1.47
CA GLY A 45 9.72 35.35 -2.81
C GLY A 45 10.86 34.58 -3.51
N VAL A 46 12.11 35.07 -3.40
CA VAL A 46 13.29 34.39 -3.96
C VAL A 46 13.58 33.07 -3.24
N ARG A 47 13.38 33.01 -1.92
CA ARG A 47 13.55 31.77 -1.14
C ARG A 47 12.48 30.75 -1.47
N LEU A 48 11.22 31.18 -1.61
CA LEU A 48 10.13 30.31 -2.05
C LEU A 48 10.39 29.76 -3.45
N TYR A 49 10.82 30.63 -4.37
CA TYR A 49 11.18 30.20 -5.73
C TYR A 49 12.35 29.22 -5.73
N ALA A 50 13.43 29.49 -4.99
CA ALA A 50 14.54 28.55 -4.83
C ALA A 50 14.08 27.21 -4.22
N ALA A 51 13.20 27.24 -3.22
CA ALA A 51 12.65 26.05 -2.58
C ALA A 51 11.86 25.18 -3.56
N ILE A 52 11.10 25.78 -4.50
CA ILE A 52 10.39 25.04 -5.56
C ILE A 52 11.39 24.30 -6.46
N PHE A 53 12.45 24.98 -6.91
CA PHE A 53 13.47 24.35 -7.77
C PHE A 53 14.23 23.24 -7.04
N LEU A 54 14.62 23.47 -5.79
CA LEU A 54 15.33 22.48 -4.98
C LEU A 54 14.44 21.29 -4.62
N GLY A 55 13.15 21.53 -4.34
CA GLY A 55 12.15 20.48 -4.09
C GLY A 55 11.93 19.62 -5.33
N ALA A 56 11.69 20.24 -6.49
CA ALA A 56 11.57 19.52 -7.76
C ALA A 56 12.84 18.74 -8.08
N ALA A 57 14.02 19.35 -7.91
CA ALA A 57 15.30 18.69 -8.08
C ALA A 57 15.45 17.45 -7.19
N ALA A 58 15.09 17.55 -5.91
CA ALA A 58 15.13 16.41 -4.99
C ALA A 58 14.24 15.26 -5.49
N VAL A 59 13.01 15.54 -5.91
CA VAL A 59 12.11 14.52 -6.47
C VAL A 59 12.73 13.85 -7.70
N PHE A 60 13.20 14.63 -8.68
CA PHE A 60 13.80 14.08 -9.91
C PHE A 60 15.06 13.25 -9.62
N LEU A 61 15.91 13.70 -8.70
CA LEU A 61 17.13 12.98 -8.32
C LEU A 61 16.80 11.66 -7.60
N THR A 62 15.81 11.64 -6.70
CA THR A 62 15.38 10.39 -6.05
C THR A 62 14.77 9.43 -7.06
N VAL A 63 13.88 9.90 -7.95
CA VAL A 63 13.30 9.07 -9.02
C VAL A 63 14.40 8.50 -9.91
N ALA A 64 15.38 9.30 -10.28
CA ALA A 64 16.51 8.86 -11.10
C ALA A 64 17.40 7.83 -10.40
N TRP A 65 17.65 8.01 -9.09
CA TRP A 65 18.38 7.06 -8.26
C TRP A 65 17.64 5.71 -8.20
N LYS A 66 16.35 5.75 -7.85
CA LYS A 66 15.46 4.57 -7.75
C LYS A 66 15.34 3.80 -9.06
N SER A 67 15.23 4.50 -10.18
CA SER A 67 15.03 3.90 -11.50
C SER A 67 16.32 3.48 -12.19
N GLY A 68 17.50 3.88 -11.69
CA GLY A 68 18.78 3.54 -12.32
C GLY A 68 19.77 2.87 -11.37
N PRO A 69 20.62 3.64 -10.67
CA PRO A 69 21.67 3.09 -9.81
C PRO A 69 21.18 2.03 -8.82
N GLN A 70 20.05 2.27 -8.15
CA GLN A 70 19.51 1.29 -7.21
C GLN A 70 19.14 -0.02 -7.92
N ARG A 71 18.53 0.03 -9.10
CA ARG A 71 18.20 -1.20 -9.87
C ARG A 71 19.44 -1.99 -10.28
N VAL A 72 20.54 -1.31 -10.60
CA VAL A 72 21.81 -1.98 -10.95
C VAL A 72 22.43 -2.64 -9.71
N LEU A 73 22.37 -1.98 -8.55
CA LEU A 73 22.83 -2.55 -7.28
C LEU A 73 21.97 -3.76 -6.89
N ASP A 74 20.65 -3.61 -6.92
CA ASP A 74 19.70 -4.68 -6.66
C ASP A 74 19.95 -5.86 -7.61
N ALA A 75 20.07 -5.63 -8.91
CA ALA A 75 20.32 -6.71 -9.88
C ALA A 75 21.60 -7.50 -9.59
N ARG A 76 22.66 -6.82 -9.10
CA ARG A 76 23.90 -7.48 -8.66
C ARG A 76 23.71 -8.27 -7.38
N GLU A 77 23.01 -7.73 -6.39
CA GLU A 77 22.70 -8.43 -5.15
C GLU A 77 21.87 -9.68 -5.43
N TYR A 78 20.80 -9.54 -6.21
CA TYR A 78 19.91 -10.64 -6.58
C TYR A 78 20.57 -11.64 -7.54
N ALA A 79 21.71 -11.34 -8.17
CA ALA A 79 22.43 -12.31 -8.99
C ALA A 79 22.91 -13.54 -8.19
N SER A 80 23.14 -13.41 -6.87
CA SER A 80 23.55 -14.55 -6.03
C SER A 80 22.42 -15.53 -5.71
N PHE A 81 21.16 -15.18 -5.99
CA PHE A 81 19.98 -15.96 -5.65
C PHE A 81 19.75 -17.15 -6.61
N THR A 82 20.66 -18.11 -6.62
CA THR A 82 20.71 -19.18 -7.63
C THR A 82 19.91 -20.43 -7.25
N ALA A 83 19.51 -20.58 -5.99
CA ALA A 83 18.69 -21.69 -5.54
C ALA A 83 17.22 -21.29 -5.38
N ALA A 84 16.34 -22.29 -5.29
CA ALA A 84 14.91 -22.11 -5.09
C ALA A 84 14.40 -23.00 -3.96
N ALA A 85 13.38 -22.50 -3.25
CA ALA A 85 12.63 -23.24 -2.23
C ALA A 85 11.14 -22.95 -2.41
N GLN A 86 10.28 -23.79 -1.82
CA GLN A 86 8.84 -23.53 -1.78
C GLN A 86 8.49 -22.90 -0.44
N GLY A 87 7.92 -21.69 -0.49
CA GLY A 87 7.40 -20.97 0.65
C GLY A 87 5.92 -21.29 0.89
N ARG A 88 5.53 -21.40 2.16
CA ARG A 88 4.15 -21.48 2.60
C ARG A 88 3.87 -20.38 3.63
N ILE A 89 2.76 -19.67 3.46
CA ILE A 89 2.29 -18.69 4.44
C ILE A 89 1.81 -19.44 5.69
N VAL A 90 2.44 -19.16 6.83
CA VAL A 90 2.09 -19.77 8.12
C VAL A 90 1.37 -18.78 9.04
N GLU A 91 1.65 -17.48 8.88
CA GLU A 91 0.96 -16.39 9.57
C GLU A 91 0.74 -15.26 8.57
N SER A 92 -0.39 -14.55 8.64
CA SER A 92 -0.57 -13.31 7.89
C SER A 92 -1.54 -12.37 8.58
N TRP A 93 -1.35 -11.08 8.34
CA TRP A 93 -2.15 -10.00 8.90
C TRP A 93 -2.14 -8.79 7.98
N LEU A 94 -3.14 -7.93 8.11
CA LEU A 94 -3.14 -6.59 7.54
C LEU A 94 -2.67 -5.60 8.61
N ALA A 95 -1.49 -5.03 8.45
CA ALA A 95 -0.98 -3.99 9.33
C ALA A 95 -1.67 -2.66 8.98
N ILE A 96 -2.44 -2.11 9.92
CA ILE A 96 -3.15 -0.83 9.74
C ILE A 96 -2.48 0.25 10.58
N GLU A 97 -1.95 1.24 9.90
CA GLU A 97 -1.19 2.34 10.48
C GLU A 97 -1.93 3.66 10.30
N PHE A 98 -2.16 4.36 11.40
CA PHE A 98 -2.52 5.77 11.42
C PHE A 98 -2.05 6.40 12.73
N ASP A 99 -1.88 7.72 12.74
CA ASP A 99 -1.48 8.46 13.94
C ASP A 99 -2.73 9.10 14.58
N PRO A 100 -3.20 8.59 15.73
CA PRO A 100 -4.37 9.12 16.41
C PRO A 100 -4.26 10.61 16.75
N ALA A 101 -3.04 11.10 17.01
CA ALA A 101 -2.81 12.50 17.35
C ALA A 101 -3.06 13.43 16.15
N ARG A 102 -2.88 12.93 14.93
CA ARG A 102 -3.11 13.69 13.68
C ARG A 102 -4.55 13.65 13.22
N VAL A 103 -5.23 12.52 13.43
CA VAL A 103 -6.65 12.37 13.06
C VAL A 103 -7.55 13.32 13.85
N GLY A 104 -7.20 13.57 15.12
CA GLY A 104 -8.03 14.37 16.02
C GLY A 104 -9.38 13.71 16.31
N ALA A 105 -10.33 14.46 16.89
CA ALA A 105 -11.64 13.94 17.27
C ALA A 105 -12.66 13.84 16.12
N GLY A 106 -12.34 14.43 14.95
CA GLY A 106 -13.27 14.64 13.83
C GLY A 106 -13.50 13.43 12.91
N GLY A 107 -12.81 12.31 13.12
CA GLY A 107 -13.27 11.00 12.63
C GLY A 107 -12.85 10.54 11.23
N PHE A 108 -12.08 11.32 10.44
CA PHE A 108 -11.64 10.89 9.10
C PHE A 108 -10.37 10.00 9.12
N TRP A 109 -10.31 9.04 10.04
CA TRP A 109 -9.12 8.22 10.25
C TRP A 109 -8.76 7.36 9.02
N ARG A 110 -9.77 6.84 8.30
CA ARG A 110 -9.58 6.04 7.06
C ARG A 110 -8.80 6.81 5.98
N GLY A 111 -9.02 8.11 5.86
CA GLY A 111 -8.28 8.97 4.93
C GLY A 111 -6.80 9.10 5.27
N SER A 112 -6.43 8.95 6.54
CA SER A 112 -5.04 8.94 7.01
C SER A 112 -4.43 7.54 7.16
N ALA A 113 -5.26 6.51 7.11
CA ALA A 113 -4.86 5.14 7.41
C ALA A 113 -4.22 4.45 6.20
N ARG A 114 -3.15 3.72 6.49
CA ARG A 114 -2.45 2.89 5.52
C ARG A 114 -2.60 1.43 5.92
N ALA A 115 -2.89 0.57 4.95
CA ALA A 115 -2.96 -0.87 5.11
C ALA A 115 -1.79 -1.51 4.36
N THR A 116 -1.08 -2.39 5.05
CA THR A 116 0.06 -3.14 4.50
C THR A 116 -0.16 -4.63 4.77
N PRO A 117 -0.35 -5.47 3.75
CA PRO A 117 -0.47 -6.90 3.95
C PRO A 117 0.90 -7.49 4.32
N CYS A 118 0.96 -8.23 5.42
CA CYS A 118 2.17 -8.85 5.92
C CYS A 118 1.96 -10.35 6.15
N ALA A 119 2.94 -11.16 5.78
CA ALA A 119 2.89 -12.61 5.96
C ALA A 119 4.24 -13.15 6.43
N VAL A 120 4.21 -14.11 7.36
CA VAL A 120 5.36 -14.95 7.68
C VAL A 120 5.28 -16.18 6.79
N VAL A 121 6.36 -16.42 6.08
CA VAL A 121 6.51 -17.52 5.13
C VAL A 121 7.56 -18.46 5.68
N GLU A 122 7.18 -19.72 5.77
CA GLU A 122 8.03 -20.83 6.15
C GLU A 122 8.47 -21.59 4.90
N TYR A 123 9.74 -21.98 4.86
CA TYR A 123 10.31 -22.71 3.74
C TYR A 123 11.39 -23.69 4.23
N GLU A 124 11.47 -24.82 3.54
CA GLU A 124 12.38 -25.93 3.86
C GLU A 124 13.46 -26.07 2.79
N GLY A 125 14.57 -26.71 3.16
CA GLY A 125 15.68 -27.03 2.27
C GLY A 125 16.76 -27.85 2.98
N ASP A 126 17.89 -28.06 2.32
CA ASP A 126 18.96 -28.98 2.77
C ASP A 126 19.74 -28.50 4.02
N TRP A 127 19.35 -27.35 4.60
CA TRP A 127 19.95 -26.75 5.79
C TRP A 127 19.34 -27.23 7.12
N GLY A 128 18.46 -28.22 7.09
CA GLY A 128 17.91 -28.86 8.30
C GLY A 128 16.54 -28.33 8.71
N SER A 129 16.47 -27.40 9.66
CA SER A 129 15.19 -26.89 10.17
C SER A 129 14.52 -25.91 9.19
N PRO A 130 13.18 -25.87 9.12
CA PRO A 130 12.46 -24.86 8.36
C PRO A 130 12.89 -23.45 8.77
N LEU A 131 13.11 -22.58 7.78
CA LEU A 131 13.39 -21.16 8.01
C LEU A 131 12.11 -20.36 7.81
N ARG A 132 12.02 -19.24 8.54
CA ARG A 132 10.88 -18.32 8.49
C ARG A 132 11.37 -16.94 8.10
N ARG A 133 10.58 -16.24 7.30
CA ARG A 133 10.85 -14.85 6.91
C ARG A 133 9.53 -14.10 6.78
N ALA A 134 9.49 -12.87 7.23
CA ALA A 134 8.33 -12.02 7.02
C ALA A 134 8.48 -11.21 5.74
N PHE A 135 7.36 -11.04 5.05
CA PHE A 135 7.22 -10.17 3.89
C PHE A 135 6.04 -9.24 4.13
N CYS A 136 6.27 -7.94 4.00
CA CYS A 136 5.23 -6.92 4.01
C CYS A 136 5.16 -6.27 2.62
N GLY A 137 3.96 -6.25 2.06
CA GLY A 137 3.69 -5.80 0.71
C GLY A 137 3.51 -4.30 0.57
N LYS A 138 2.71 -3.93 -0.44
CA LYS A 138 2.40 -2.53 -0.76
C LYS A 138 1.61 -1.87 0.35
N ARG A 139 2.02 -0.66 0.69
CA ARG A 139 1.31 0.22 1.62
C ARG A 139 0.23 0.99 0.85
N LEU A 140 -1.03 0.58 1.04
CA LEU A 140 -2.18 1.12 0.33
C LEU A 140 -3.03 2.01 1.25
N GLN A 141 -3.83 2.90 0.66
CA GLN A 141 -4.84 3.63 1.43
C GLN A 141 -5.89 2.66 1.97
N PHE A 142 -6.17 2.73 3.27
CA PHE A 142 -7.25 1.96 3.89
C PHE A 142 -8.56 2.74 3.85
N ASN A 143 -9.35 2.54 2.79
CA ASN A 143 -10.64 3.21 2.59
C ASN A 143 -11.83 2.25 2.84
N GLU A 144 -13.05 2.73 2.65
CA GLU A 144 -14.28 1.94 2.86
C GLU A 144 -14.47 0.82 1.81
N SER A 145 -13.87 0.97 0.63
CA SER A 145 -13.85 -0.08 -0.41
C SER A 145 -12.77 -1.12 -0.20
N TYR A 146 -11.98 -1.03 0.87
CA TYR A 146 -10.93 -1.99 1.16
C TYR A 146 -11.51 -3.19 1.89
N HIS A 147 -11.78 -4.27 1.17
CA HIS A 147 -12.26 -5.52 1.76
C HIS A 147 -11.12 -6.49 2.05
N LEU A 148 -11.18 -7.17 3.19
CA LEU A 148 -10.10 -8.07 3.63
C LEU A 148 -9.94 -9.30 2.71
N HIS A 149 -11.02 -9.75 2.08
CA HIS A 149 -11.00 -10.87 1.12
C HIS A 149 -10.45 -10.48 -0.27
N ASP A 150 -10.34 -9.18 -0.57
CA ASP A 150 -9.77 -8.71 -1.85
C ASP A 150 -8.24 -8.71 -1.83
N VAL A 151 -7.63 -8.92 -0.66
CA VAL A 151 -6.17 -8.93 -0.50
C VAL A 151 -5.61 -10.28 -0.99
N GLY A 152 -5.51 -10.44 -2.30
CA GLY A 152 -4.98 -11.68 -2.91
C GLY A 152 -3.46 -11.70 -3.12
N GLU A 153 -2.80 -10.54 -3.05
CA GLU A 153 -1.37 -10.37 -3.35
C GLU A 153 -0.73 -9.29 -2.47
N MET A 154 0.51 -9.51 -2.01
CA MET A 154 1.32 -8.52 -1.30
C MET A 154 2.00 -7.54 -2.27
N ALA A 155 2.42 -8.07 -3.41
CA ALA A 155 3.00 -7.35 -4.53
C ALA A 155 2.76 -8.17 -5.79
N THR A 156 3.12 -7.62 -6.96
CA THR A 156 3.01 -8.32 -8.24
C THR A 156 3.66 -9.71 -8.14
N ASP A 157 2.89 -10.76 -8.43
CA ASP A 157 3.30 -12.17 -8.38
C ASP A 157 3.74 -12.70 -6.99
N VAL A 158 3.40 -11.99 -5.92
CA VAL A 158 3.64 -12.43 -4.53
C VAL A 158 2.28 -12.66 -3.85
N PRO A 159 1.83 -13.93 -3.74
CA PRO A 159 0.50 -14.22 -3.22
C PRO A 159 0.38 -13.85 -1.74
N PHE A 160 -0.82 -13.46 -1.35
CA PHE A 160 -1.23 -13.31 0.03
C PHE A 160 -2.41 -14.23 0.29
N ASP A 161 -2.36 -15.01 1.37
CA ASP A 161 -3.47 -15.85 1.81
C ASP A 161 -3.65 -15.69 3.32
N TRP A 162 -4.89 -15.83 3.78
CA TRP A 162 -5.21 -15.90 5.20
C TRP A 162 -4.89 -17.29 5.76
N PRO A 163 -4.26 -17.42 6.96
CA PRO A 163 -4.04 -18.70 7.60
C PRO A 163 -5.38 -19.36 7.88
N ARG A 164 -5.41 -20.68 7.75
CA ARG A 164 -6.65 -21.45 7.86
C ARG A 164 -6.75 -22.13 9.21
N GLU A 165 -7.94 -22.11 9.76
CA GLU A 165 -8.30 -22.91 10.93
C GLU A 165 -8.48 -24.38 10.56
N ALA A 166 -8.62 -25.24 11.57
CA ALA A 166 -8.84 -26.67 11.40
C ALA A 166 -10.10 -27.03 10.57
N ASN A 167 -11.07 -26.12 10.51
CA ASN A 167 -12.28 -26.21 9.69
C ASN A 167 -12.04 -25.84 8.21
N GLY A 168 -10.83 -25.39 7.85
CA GLY A 168 -10.43 -25.02 6.50
C GLY A 168 -10.75 -23.58 6.09
N PHE A 169 -11.37 -22.78 6.98
CA PHE A 169 -11.67 -21.37 6.73
C PHE A 169 -10.46 -20.49 7.04
N GLY A 170 -10.20 -19.51 6.17
CA GLY A 170 -9.26 -18.43 6.42
C GLY A 170 -9.71 -17.59 7.61
N VAL A 171 -8.75 -17.04 8.34
CA VAL A 171 -8.99 -16.12 9.45
C VAL A 171 -8.34 -14.78 9.12
N PRO A 172 -9.09 -13.83 8.55
CA PRO A 172 -8.60 -12.49 8.38
C PRO A 172 -8.18 -11.90 9.73
N GLU A 173 -7.00 -11.28 9.74
CA GLU A 173 -6.42 -10.65 10.91
C GLU A 173 -5.98 -9.24 10.55
N MET A 174 -6.41 -8.25 11.32
CA MET A 174 -5.90 -6.88 11.25
C MET A 174 -5.07 -6.59 12.50
N ARG A 175 -3.89 -5.98 12.34
CA ARG A 175 -3.05 -5.54 13.46
C ARG A 175 -2.94 -4.03 13.51
N PHE A 176 -2.98 -3.49 14.72
CA PHE A 176 -2.92 -2.05 14.99
C PHE A 176 -1.84 -1.75 16.03
N ALA A 177 -1.30 -0.53 16.00
CA ALA A 177 -0.60 0.00 17.15
C ALA A 177 -1.58 0.10 18.35
N PRO A 178 -1.17 -0.19 19.59
CA PRO A 178 -2.06 -0.14 20.76
C PRO A 178 -2.79 1.20 20.94
N ALA A 179 -2.10 2.32 20.65
CA ALA A 179 -2.70 3.65 20.71
C ALA A 179 -3.82 3.84 19.66
N ALA A 180 -3.63 3.29 18.47
CA ALA A 180 -4.58 3.37 17.37
C ALA A 180 -5.84 2.55 17.66
N LEU A 181 -5.68 1.32 18.16
CA LEU A 181 -6.83 0.49 18.54
C LEU A 181 -7.63 1.11 19.70
N ARG A 182 -6.94 1.65 20.73
CA ARG A 182 -7.61 2.37 21.81
C ARG A 182 -8.39 3.57 21.32
N TRP A 183 -7.83 4.34 20.37
CA TRP A 183 -8.52 5.46 19.77
C TRP A 183 -9.79 5.02 19.04
N LEU A 184 -9.74 3.93 18.25
CA LEU A 184 -10.92 3.37 17.58
C LEU A 184 -12.00 2.93 18.57
N ALA A 185 -11.59 2.33 19.68
CA ALA A 185 -12.50 1.84 20.71
C ALA A 185 -13.20 2.97 21.49
N GLN A 186 -12.62 4.17 21.55
CA GLN A 186 -13.14 5.30 22.33
C GLN A 186 -13.83 6.36 21.48
N THR A 187 -13.49 6.47 20.19
CA THR A 187 -13.99 7.52 19.32
C THR A 187 -15.39 7.18 18.81
N PRO A 188 -16.39 8.07 18.99
CA PRO A 188 -17.73 7.85 18.48
C PRO A 188 -17.77 7.94 16.95
N GLN A 189 -18.76 7.30 16.33
CA GLN A 189 -19.04 7.48 14.91
C GLN A 189 -19.53 8.93 14.66
N PRO A 190 -19.24 9.55 13.48
CA PRO A 190 -19.78 10.85 13.12
C PRO A 190 -21.31 10.82 13.14
N ASP A 191 -21.95 11.94 13.54
CA ASP A 191 -23.38 12.02 13.88
C ASP A 191 -24.37 11.68 12.74
N ALA A 192 -23.90 11.48 11.51
CA ALA A 192 -24.74 11.24 10.34
C ALA A 192 -25.42 9.85 10.30
N ASP A 193 -24.92 8.87 11.07
CA ASP A 193 -25.37 7.46 11.01
C ASP A 193 -25.95 6.96 12.34
N ARG A 194 -26.69 7.80 13.07
CA ARG A 194 -27.32 7.41 14.35
C ARG A 194 -28.60 6.59 14.15
N ASP A 195 -28.51 5.47 13.45
CA ASP A 195 -29.49 4.41 13.59
C ASP A 195 -29.37 3.77 14.98
N ALA A 196 -30.49 3.38 15.60
CA ALA A 196 -30.49 2.77 16.93
C ALA A 196 -29.67 1.46 17.02
N LEU A 197 -29.38 0.84 15.86
CA LEU A 197 -28.58 -0.37 15.70
C LEU A 197 -27.14 -0.09 15.24
N ALA A 198 -26.75 1.17 15.06
CA ALA A 198 -25.40 1.54 14.63
C ALA A 198 -24.38 1.31 15.77
N PRO A 199 -23.13 0.89 15.44
CA PRO A 199 -22.09 0.75 16.43
C PRO A 199 -21.78 2.11 17.08
N ARG A 200 -21.52 2.13 18.39
CA ARG A 200 -21.26 3.38 19.12
C ARG A 200 -19.87 3.96 18.87
N THR A 201 -18.95 3.15 18.37
CA THR A 201 -17.53 3.47 18.27
C THR A 201 -17.01 3.16 16.88
N MET A 202 -15.94 3.84 16.47
CA MET A 202 -15.26 3.57 15.20
C MET A 202 -14.75 2.13 15.11
N LEU A 203 -14.35 1.52 16.23
CA LEU A 203 -13.99 0.10 16.28
C LEU A 203 -15.20 -0.78 15.93
N GLY A 204 -16.37 -0.52 16.51
CA GLY A 204 -17.55 -1.32 16.20
C GLY A 204 -18.02 -1.17 14.75
N VAL A 205 -17.81 0.01 14.13
CA VAL A 205 -18.03 0.22 12.69
C VAL A 205 -17.07 -0.65 11.89
N LEU A 206 -15.77 -0.57 12.20
CA LEU A 206 -14.73 -1.35 11.54
C LEU A 206 -14.99 -2.86 11.66
N GLU A 207 -15.33 -3.35 12.84
CA GLU A 207 -15.65 -4.76 13.09
C GLU A 207 -16.82 -5.22 12.22
N ARG A 208 -17.92 -4.44 12.21
CA ARG A 208 -19.10 -4.76 11.39
C ARG A 208 -18.80 -4.77 9.90
N GLU A 209 -17.99 -3.82 9.41
CA GLU A 209 -17.67 -3.71 7.98
C GLU A 209 -16.72 -4.81 7.51
N SER A 210 -15.77 -5.20 8.38
CA SER A 210 -14.71 -6.16 8.07
C SER A 210 -15.12 -7.61 8.31
N ASP A 211 -16.08 -7.85 9.20
CA ASP A 211 -16.63 -9.17 9.48
C ASP A 211 -17.54 -9.62 8.32
N ARG A 212 -16.93 -10.22 7.29
CA ARG A 212 -17.59 -10.74 6.08
C ARG A 212 -17.45 -12.26 5.99
N PRO A 213 -18.13 -13.03 6.87
CA PRO A 213 -17.91 -14.47 7.01
C PRO A 213 -18.31 -15.27 5.76
N ASP A 214 -19.25 -14.78 4.95
CA ASP A 214 -19.65 -15.36 3.68
C ASP A 214 -18.58 -15.22 2.59
N ASP A 215 -18.03 -14.02 2.41
CA ASP A 215 -16.94 -13.79 1.45
C ASP A 215 -15.71 -14.63 1.80
N VAL A 216 -15.33 -14.64 3.09
CA VAL A 216 -14.21 -15.46 3.60
C VAL A 216 -14.47 -16.94 3.38
N ALA A 217 -15.70 -17.43 3.58
CA ALA A 217 -16.05 -18.82 3.36
C ALA A 217 -15.96 -19.20 1.87
N ILE A 218 -16.49 -18.36 0.98
CA ILE A 218 -16.45 -18.57 -0.48
C ILE A 218 -15.01 -18.63 -0.96
N GLU A 219 -14.18 -17.66 -0.58
CA GLU A 219 -12.77 -17.61 -0.96
C GLU A 219 -12.00 -18.83 -0.42
N SER A 220 -12.25 -19.17 0.85
CA SER A 220 -11.66 -20.36 1.48
C SER A 220 -12.02 -21.65 0.75
N TRP A 221 -13.22 -21.76 0.19
CA TRP A 221 -13.61 -22.95 -0.57
C TRP A 221 -13.09 -22.96 -2.01
N ALA A 222 -12.95 -21.77 -2.61
CA ALA A 222 -12.56 -21.58 -3.99
C ALA A 222 -11.08 -21.92 -4.22
N ALA A 223 -10.19 -21.50 -3.31
CA ALA A 223 -8.75 -21.72 -3.44
C ALA A 223 -8.20 -22.49 -2.23
N PRO A 224 -7.28 -23.46 -2.41
CA PRO A 224 -6.45 -23.95 -1.32
C PRO A 224 -5.38 -22.90 -0.93
N SER A 225 -4.74 -23.06 0.24
CA SER A 225 -3.55 -22.28 0.58
C SER A 225 -2.46 -22.50 -0.49
N ARG A 226 -1.88 -21.40 -0.99
CA ARG A 226 -0.90 -21.40 -2.07
C ARG A 226 0.50 -21.51 -1.49
N ALA A 227 1.25 -22.50 -1.96
CA ALA A 227 2.71 -22.46 -1.89
C ALA A 227 3.23 -21.66 -3.07
N PHE A 228 4.34 -20.95 -2.90
CA PHE A 228 4.92 -20.15 -3.97
C PHE A 228 6.45 -20.21 -3.96
N PRO A 229 7.08 -20.05 -5.13
CA PRO A 229 8.52 -20.18 -5.25
C PRO A 229 9.23 -19.00 -4.59
N LEU A 230 10.21 -19.32 -3.77
CA LEU A 230 11.21 -18.41 -3.26
C LEU A 230 12.53 -18.64 -4.00
N ALA A 231 13.26 -17.57 -4.28
CA ALA A 231 14.64 -17.62 -4.70
C ALA A 231 15.53 -17.28 -3.49
N LEU A 232 16.69 -17.91 -3.38
CA LEU A 232 17.61 -17.71 -2.26
C LEU A 232 19.07 -17.82 -2.68
N ASP A 233 19.93 -17.13 -1.95
CA ASP A 233 21.38 -17.27 -2.00
C ASP A 233 21.78 -18.54 -1.23
N PRO A 234 22.38 -19.56 -1.87
CA PRO A 234 22.76 -20.81 -1.19
C PRO A 234 23.71 -20.59 -0.02
N ALA A 235 24.52 -19.53 -0.03
CA ALA A 235 25.41 -19.18 1.06
C ALA A 235 24.68 -18.53 2.24
N ARG A 236 23.50 -17.97 2.01
CA ARG A 236 22.68 -17.25 3.00
C ARG A 236 21.19 -17.57 2.82
N PRO A 237 20.76 -18.82 3.10
CA PRO A 237 19.40 -19.28 2.81
C PRO A 237 18.32 -18.49 3.58
N ALA A 238 18.64 -17.91 4.74
CA ALA A 238 17.74 -17.07 5.53
C ALA A 238 17.28 -15.80 4.78
N GLY A 239 18.03 -15.39 3.74
CA GLY A 239 17.74 -14.24 2.90
C GLY A 239 16.75 -14.49 1.76
N ALA A 240 15.97 -15.57 1.79
CA ALA A 240 15.07 -15.94 0.70
C ALA A 240 14.07 -14.82 0.34
N MET A 241 13.74 -14.68 -0.94
CA MET A 241 12.82 -13.66 -1.46
C MET A 241 11.85 -14.29 -2.46
N PRO A 242 10.64 -13.73 -2.65
CA PRO A 242 9.71 -14.24 -3.66
C PRO A 242 10.36 -14.27 -5.05
N LYS A 243 10.26 -15.41 -5.75
CA LYS A 243 10.97 -15.60 -7.02
C LYS A 243 10.59 -14.54 -8.07
N GLY A 244 9.30 -14.21 -8.20
CA GLY A 244 8.83 -13.18 -9.13
C GLY A 244 9.49 -11.81 -8.89
N LEU A 245 9.71 -11.44 -7.63
CA LEU A 245 10.41 -10.21 -7.25
C LEU A 245 11.89 -10.25 -7.66
N VAL A 246 12.57 -11.37 -7.38
CA VAL A 246 13.99 -11.55 -7.72
C VAL A 246 14.21 -11.52 -9.23
N ASP A 247 13.37 -12.22 -9.98
CA ASP A 247 13.45 -12.28 -11.44
C ASP A 247 13.19 -10.88 -12.04
N GLY A 248 12.17 -10.16 -11.57
CA GLY A 248 11.89 -8.79 -12.01
C GLY A 248 13.05 -7.82 -11.72
N ARG A 249 13.72 -7.94 -10.56
CA ARG A 249 14.87 -7.10 -10.21
C ARG A 249 16.11 -7.40 -11.06
N ARG A 250 16.33 -8.66 -11.43
CA ARG A 250 17.43 -9.06 -12.32
C ARG A 250 17.26 -8.48 -13.72
N GLU A 251 16.06 -8.54 -14.27
CA GLU A 251 15.76 -8.03 -15.61
C GLU A 251 15.83 -6.50 -15.69
N ALA A 252 15.43 -5.82 -14.61
CA ALA A 252 15.37 -4.37 -14.51
C ALA A 252 16.75 -3.67 -14.62
N GLY A 253 17.86 -4.39 -14.41
CA GLY A 253 19.22 -3.85 -14.50
C GLY A 253 19.59 -3.31 -15.89
N SER A 254 18.87 -3.68 -16.95
CA SER A 254 19.13 -3.22 -18.33
C SER A 254 18.51 -1.86 -18.67
N VAL A 255 17.50 -1.41 -17.92
CA VAL A 255 16.68 -0.22 -18.26
C VAL A 255 17.17 1.07 -17.58
N TRP A 256 18.29 1.00 -16.84
CA TRP A 256 18.81 2.14 -16.06
C TRP A 256 19.12 3.38 -16.91
N LEU A 257 19.41 3.23 -18.22
CA LEU A 257 19.68 4.36 -19.11
C LEU A 257 18.52 5.36 -19.18
N VAL A 258 17.27 4.91 -19.00
CA VAL A 258 16.10 5.80 -18.98
C VAL A 258 16.15 6.76 -17.79
N SER A 259 16.85 6.41 -16.71
CA SER A 259 16.99 7.27 -15.53
C SER A 259 17.96 8.44 -15.72
N LEU A 260 18.78 8.44 -16.78
CA LEU A 260 19.71 9.53 -17.08
C LEU A 260 18.98 10.85 -17.38
N MET A 261 17.81 10.81 -18.01
CA MET A 261 17.01 12.00 -18.29
C MET A 261 16.51 12.70 -17.02
N PRO A 262 15.77 12.04 -16.10
CA PRO A 262 15.38 12.66 -14.84
C PRO A 262 16.59 13.02 -13.98
N PHE A 263 17.69 12.28 -14.05
CA PHE A 263 18.93 12.64 -13.36
C PHE A 263 19.48 13.98 -13.84
N ALA A 264 19.61 14.16 -15.16
CA ALA A 264 20.11 15.39 -15.76
C ALA A 264 19.19 16.57 -15.45
N ALA A 265 17.86 16.38 -15.55
CA ALA A 265 16.88 17.39 -15.18
C ALA A 265 16.98 17.78 -13.70
N GLY A 266 17.05 16.80 -12.80
CA GLY A 266 17.19 17.01 -11.37
C GLY A 266 18.49 17.73 -11.00
N ALA A 267 19.62 17.31 -11.58
CA ALA A 267 20.93 17.94 -11.36
C ALA A 267 20.96 19.39 -11.86
N LEU A 268 20.36 19.65 -13.03
CA LEU A 268 20.25 20.99 -13.59
C LEU A 268 19.36 21.90 -12.73
N LEU A 269 18.19 21.42 -12.31
CA LEU A 269 17.30 22.13 -11.39
C LEU A 269 17.99 22.41 -10.03
N TRP A 270 18.75 21.45 -9.51
CA TRP A 270 19.52 21.62 -8.28
C TRP A 270 20.57 22.71 -8.43
N TYR A 271 21.35 22.67 -9.51
CA TYR A 271 22.38 23.65 -9.79
C TYR A 271 21.81 25.08 -9.91
N PHE A 272 20.69 25.23 -10.63
CA PHE A 272 20.00 26.51 -10.74
C PHE A 272 19.38 26.97 -9.42
N GLY A 273 18.69 26.07 -8.70
CA GLY A 273 18.09 26.35 -7.39
C GLY A 273 19.13 26.80 -6.37
N MET A 274 20.28 26.13 -6.31
CA MET A 274 21.43 26.53 -5.48
C MET A 274 21.98 27.90 -5.90
N GLY A 275 21.92 28.23 -7.18
CA GLY A 275 22.36 29.53 -7.65
C GLY A 275 21.45 30.68 -7.29
N ILE A 276 20.14 30.42 -7.22
CA ILE A 276 19.14 31.38 -6.75
C ILE A 276 19.23 31.50 -5.22
N PHE A 277 19.40 30.38 -4.52
CA PHE A 277 19.51 30.34 -3.07
C PHE A 277 20.78 31.04 -2.54
N LEU A 278 21.91 30.84 -3.23
CA LEU A 278 23.23 31.36 -2.87
C LEU A 278 23.88 32.07 -4.08
N PRO A 279 23.42 33.29 -4.42
CA PRO A 279 23.88 33.99 -5.63
C PRO A 279 25.34 34.42 -5.55
N ALA A 280 25.85 34.71 -4.35
CA ALA A 280 27.24 35.11 -4.12
C ALA A 280 28.23 33.93 -4.02
N MET A 281 27.77 32.69 -4.22
CA MET A 281 28.63 31.50 -4.09
C MET A 281 29.52 31.33 -5.32
N HIS A 282 30.82 31.11 -5.08
CA HIS A 282 31.80 30.81 -6.14
C HIS A 282 31.37 29.57 -6.96
N PRO A 283 31.55 29.54 -8.30
CA PRO A 283 31.09 28.43 -9.14
C PRO A 283 31.59 27.05 -8.69
N ALA A 284 32.86 26.95 -8.26
CA ALA A 284 33.41 25.69 -7.74
C ALA A 284 32.71 25.23 -6.45
N ALA A 285 32.36 26.15 -5.55
CA ALA A 285 31.60 25.82 -4.34
C ALA A 285 30.17 25.40 -4.70
N ARG A 286 29.54 26.06 -5.68
CA ARG A 286 28.21 25.66 -6.18
C ARG A 286 28.24 24.25 -6.76
N LEU A 287 29.27 23.90 -7.54
CA LEU A 287 29.45 22.55 -8.07
C LEU A 287 29.63 21.55 -6.92
N PHE A 288 30.45 21.86 -5.92
CA PHE A 288 30.63 21.02 -4.74
C PHE A 288 29.30 20.74 -4.02
N PHE A 289 28.49 21.78 -3.75
CA PHE A 289 27.16 21.64 -3.16
C PHE A 289 26.11 21.01 -4.09
N THR A 290 26.41 20.87 -5.38
CA THR A 290 25.59 20.11 -6.34
C THR A 290 25.94 18.63 -6.32
N VAL A 291 27.22 18.29 -6.14
CA VAL A 291 27.71 16.90 -6.09
C VAL A 291 27.46 16.27 -4.72
N LEU A 292 27.57 17.03 -3.63
CA LEU A 292 27.44 16.51 -2.27
C LEU A 292 26.10 15.78 -2.01
N PRO A 293 24.93 16.32 -2.42
CA PRO A 293 23.65 15.62 -2.27
C PRO A 293 23.56 14.35 -3.13
N LEU A 294 24.24 14.31 -4.29
CA LEU A 294 24.28 13.12 -5.14
C LEU A 294 25.02 11.97 -4.47
N LEU A 295 26.08 12.26 -3.72
CA LEU A 295 26.76 11.26 -2.88
C LEU A 295 25.90 10.84 -1.70
N ALA A 296 25.07 11.74 -1.17
CA ALA A 296 24.16 11.45 -0.07
C ALA A 296 22.86 10.74 -0.51
N LEU A 297 22.58 10.61 -1.82
CA LEU A 297 21.36 9.98 -2.36
C LEU A 297 20.99 8.64 -1.71
N PRO A 298 21.93 7.70 -1.46
CA PRO A 298 21.60 6.42 -0.82
C PRO A 298 21.00 6.57 0.58
N TRP A 299 21.36 7.63 1.31
CA TRP A 299 20.87 7.92 2.66
C TRP A 299 19.77 8.98 2.67
N TRP A 300 19.48 9.57 1.51
CA TRP A 300 18.61 10.72 1.41
C TRP A 300 17.14 10.35 1.63
N GLU A 301 16.72 9.15 1.26
CA GLU A 301 15.36 8.64 1.47
C GLU A 301 14.95 8.63 2.94
N ASP A 302 15.90 8.28 3.78
CA ASP A 302 15.73 8.21 5.22
C ASP A 302 15.83 9.60 5.86
N ALA A 303 16.82 10.37 5.43
CA ALA A 303 17.14 11.66 6.04
C ALA A 303 16.18 12.77 5.58
N LEU A 304 15.70 12.78 4.33
CA LEU A 304 14.91 13.89 3.79
C LEU A 304 13.58 14.05 4.51
N PRO A 305 12.72 13.02 4.61
CA PRO A 305 11.40 13.17 5.20
C PRO A 305 11.53 13.49 6.69
N ARG A 306 12.49 12.86 7.38
CA ARG A 306 12.77 13.14 8.79
C ARG A 306 13.23 14.58 9.04
N ASN A 307 14.11 15.11 8.21
CA ASN A 307 14.59 16.48 8.36
C ASN A 307 13.56 17.51 7.87
N LEU A 308 12.83 17.23 6.79
CA LEU A 308 11.72 18.07 6.32
C LEU A 308 10.62 18.13 7.39
N ALA A 309 10.27 17.02 8.03
CA ALA A 309 9.25 16.99 9.08
C ALA A 309 9.59 17.88 10.28
N ARG A 310 10.89 18.11 10.54
CA ARG A 310 11.35 19.04 11.58
C ARG A 310 11.23 20.51 11.17
N ILE A 311 11.26 20.80 9.87
CA ILE A 311 11.27 22.16 9.33
C ILE A 311 9.85 22.60 8.95
N HIS A 312 9.13 21.76 8.20
CA HIS A 312 7.78 22.02 7.72
C HIS A 312 7.00 20.70 7.55
N PRO A 313 6.15 20.32 8.54
CA PRO A 313 5.47 19.02 8.53
C PRO A 313 4.58 18.81 7.29
N ASP A 314 3.87 19.84 6.83
CA ASP A 314 2.96 19.74 5.68
C ASP A 314 3.71 19.47 4.35
N VAL A 315 4.87 20.10 4.15
CA VAL A 315 5.69 19.86 2.95
C VAL A 315 6.31 18.48 3.01
N ALA A 316 6.73 18.03 4.20
CA ALA A 316 7.25 16.69 4.41
C ALA A 316 6.18 15.62 4.10
N GLU A 317 4.91 15.89 4.37
CA GLU A 317 3.79 15.02 4.04
C GLU A 317 3.59 14.91 2.52
N VAL A 318 3.48 16.03 1.81
CA VAL A 318 3.31 16.02 0.34
C VAL A 318 4.49 15.36 -0.35
N VAL A 319 5.72 15.70 0.05
CA VAL A 319 6.93 15.08 -0.51
C VAL A 319 7.00 13.61 -0.13
N GLY A 320 6.67 13.26 1.12
CA GLY A 320 6.60 11.88 1.59
C GLY A 320 5.59 11.06 0.80
N GLU A 321 4.40 11.59 0.55
CA GLU A 321 3.36 10.93 -0.24
C GLU A 321 3.74 10.80 -1.71
N MET A 322 4.36 11.83 -2.31
CA MET A 322 4.89 11.75 -3.67
C MET A 322 5.99 10.70 -3.78
N LEU A 323 6.95 10.67 -2.85
CA LEU A 323 8.02 9.67 -2.83
C LEU A 323 7.47 8.26 -2.59
N GLU A 324 6.54 8.12 -1.65
CA GLU A 324 5.85 6.86 -1.39
C GLU A 324 5.07 6.40 -2.63
N SER A 325 4.43 7.30 -3.38
CA SER A 325 3.72 6.96 -4.62
C SER A 325 4.63 6.38 -5.71
N VAL A 326 5.90 6.83 -5.77
CA VAL A 326 6.90 6.29 -6.70
C VAL A 326 7.36 4.90 -6.24
N GLU A 327 7.39 4.62 -4.93
CA GLU A 327 7.75 3.31 -4.38
C GLU A 327 6.59 2.29 -4.34
N ARG A 328 5.33 2.77 -4.33
CA ARG A 328 4.11 1.98 -4.11
C ARG A 328 3.91 0.81 -5.08
N VAL A 329 4.58 0.76 -6.22
CA VAL A 329 4.27 -0.22 -7.28
C VAL A 329 5.02 -1.54 -7.13
N GLU A 330 6.14 -1.62 -6.39
CA GLU A 330 7.00 -2.83 -6.39
C GLU A 330 7.67 -3.17 -5.05
N ARG A 331 7.35 -2.47 -3.95
CA ARG A 331 8.05 -2.69 -2.68
C ARG A 331 7.45 -3.86 -1.89
N VAL A 332 8.23 -4.93 -1.76
CA VAL A 332 8.08 -5.92 -0.68
C VAL A 332 9.23 -5.69 0.29
N VAL A 333 8.92 -5.46 1.55
CA VAL A 333 9.90 -5.39 2.63
C VAL A 333 10.03 -6.78 3.24
N ALA A 334 11.25 -7.28 3.32
CA ALA A 334 11.54 -8.57 3.93
C ALA A 334 12.33 -8.36 5.23
N SER A 335 11.92 -9.03 6.29
CA SER A 335 12.50 -8.90 7.63
C SER A 335 12.41 -10.23 8.40
N ASP A 336 12.97 -10.24 9.60
CA ASP A 336 12.66 -11.29 10.56
C ASP A 336 11.19 -11.19 11.01
N PRO A 337 10.55 -12.31 11.41
CA PRO A 337 9.12 -12.35 11.74
C PRO A 337 8.66 -11.36 12.83
N ASP A 338 9.51 -11.13 13.82
CA ASP A 338 9.27 -10.24 14.97
C ASP A 338 9.51 -8.76 14.64
N GLU A 339 10.32 -8.47 13.61
CA GLU A 339 10.57 -7.11 13.11
C GLU A 339 9.54 -6.64 12.07
N ALA A 340 8.67 -7.54 11.60
CA ALA A 340 7.68 -7.21 10.59
C ALA A 340 6.72 -6.12 11.07
N THR A 341 6.18 -5.34 10.12
CA THR A 341 5.31 -4.20 10.44
C THR A 341 4.11 -4.64 11.28
N LEU A 342 4.02 -4.09 12.49
CA LEU A 342 3.01 -4.44 13.51
C LEU A 342 2.98 -5.94 13.86
N ALA A 343 4.11 -6.65 13.80
CA ALA A 343 4.21 -8.03 14.27
C ALA A 343 3.72 -8.17 15.73
N GLY A 344 4.14 -7.27 16.62
CA GLY A 344 3.67 -7.18 18.01
C GLY A 344 2.44 -6.27 18.22
N GLY A 345 1.69 -5.95 17.17
CA GLY A 345 0.50 -5.11 17.27
C GLY A 345 -0.70 -5.83 17.90
N GLU A 346 -1.69 -5.05 18.34
CA GLU A 346 -2.96 -5.59 18.82
C GLU A 346 -3.79 -6.14 17.66
N ALA A 347 -4.29 -7.36 17.80
CA ALA A 347 -4.91 -8.11 16.72
C ALA A 347 -6.45 -8.14 16.83
N LEU A 348 -7.12 -7.84 15.71
CA LEU A 348 -8.54 -8.11 15.48
C LEU A 348 -8.65 -9.28 14.49
N ARG A 349 -9.33 -10.35 14.91
CA ARG A 349 -9.49 -11.58 14.12
C ARG A 349 -10.94 -11.84 13.77
N PHE A 350 -11.19 -12.17 12.51
CA PHE A 350 -12.52 -12.43 11.98
C PHE A 350 -12.67 -13.91 11.67
N ARG A 351 -13.37 -14.63 12.54
CA ARG A 351 -13.60 -16.07 12.39
C ARG A 351 -14.99 -16.32 11.82
N VAL A 352 -15.09 -17.23 10.86
CA VAL A 352 -16.39 -17.69 10.36
C VAL A 352 -17.19 -18.32 11.53
N GLY A 353 -18.36 -17.76 11.83
CA GLY A 353 -19.19 -18.16 12.96
C GLY A 353 -18.85 -17.48 14.29
N GLY A 354 -17.89 -16.55 14.32
CA GLY A 354 -17.60 -15.65 15.44
C GLY A 354 -18.07 -14.22 15.18
N GLY A 355 -17.53 -13.27 15.95
CA GLY A 355 -17.68 -11.84 15.69
C GLY A 355 -19.11 -11.29 15.83
N ALA A 356 -19.43 -10.31 14.99
CA ALA A 356 -20.73 -9.63 14.97
C ALA A 356 -21.88 -10.58 14.55
N TYR A 357 -21.55 -11.67 13.86
CA TYR A 357 -22.51 -12.67 13.38
C TYR A 357 -22.49 -13.97 14.19
N ALA A 358 -21.84 -14.01 15.36
CA ALA A 358 -21.73 -15.22 16.17
C ALA A 358 -23.11 -15.81 16.55
N GLU A 359 -24.10 -14.96 16.84
CA GLU A 359 -25.44 -15.43 17.25
C GLU A 359 -26.24 -16.07 16.11
N THR A 360 -26.00 -15.64 14.87
CA THR A 360 -26.71 -16.12 13.67
C THR A 360 -25.94 -17.26 13.01
N LEU A 361 -24.67 -17.03 12.69
CA LEU A 361 -23.82 -17.95 11.93
C LEU A 361 -23.10 -18.93 12.85
N GLY A 362 -22.75 -18.57 14.08
CA GLY A 362 -22.04 -19.47 15.01
C GLY A 362 -22.80 -20.73 15.40
N ARG A 363 -24.12 -20.77 15.14
CA ARG A 363 -24.96 -21.96 15.35
C ARG A 363 -24.95 -22.92 14.16
N LEU A 364 -24.47 -22.48 13.00
CA LEU A 364 -24.42 -23.26 11.77
C LEU A 364 -23.06 -23.95 11.65
N ARG A 365 -23.07 -25.23 11.24
CA ARG A 365 -21.84 -25.92 10.84
C ARG A 365 -21.55 -25.57 9.38
N PHE A 366 -20.63 -24.65 9.17
CA PHE A 366 -20.13 -24.36 7.83
C PHE A 366 -19.24 -25.50 7.35
N ALA A 367 -19.59 -26.09 6.21
CA ALA A 367 -18.78 -27.07 5.52
C ALA A 367 -18.74 -26.69 4.04
N LYS A 368 -17.63 -27.03 3.37
CA LYS A 368 -17.52 -26.85 1.92
C LYS A 368 -18.71 -27.52 1.23
N PRO A 369 -19.50 -26.79 0.43
CA PRO A 369 -20.64 -27.38 -0.27
C PRO A 369 -20.19 -28.60 -1.04
N GLU A 370 -20.95 -29.69 -0.94
CA GLU A 370 -20.70 -30.83 -1.80
C GLU A 370 -20.82 -30.38 -3.26
N ARG A 371 -19.85 -30.79 -4.07
CA ARG A 371 -19.86 -30.58 -5.52
C ARG A 371 -21.23 -30.91 -6.11
N PRO A 372 -21.84 -30.05 -6.94
CA PRO A 372 -23.16 -30.29 -7.51
C PRO A 372 -23.25 -31.69 -8.12
N ALA A 373 -24.39 -32.35 -7.95
CA ALA A 373 -24.62 -33.63 -8.60
C ALA A 373 -24.55 -33.44 -10.13
N LYS A 374 -23.84 -34.33 -10.83
CA LYS A 374 -23.68 -34.25 -12.28
C LYS A 374 -24.93 -34.70 -13.03
N SER A 375 -25.87 -35.36 -12.33
CA SER A 375 -27.12 -35.87 -12.87
C SER A 375 -28.23 -35.86 -11.81
N GLY A 376 -29.48 -35.95 -12.28
CA GLY A 376 -30.64 -36.11 -11.40
C GLY A 376 -30.58 -37.38 -10.55
N ASP A 377 -30.07 -38.48 -11.10
CA ASP A 377 -29.91 -39.75 -10.38
C ASP A 377 -28.85 -39.66 -9.28
N GLU A 378 -27.75 -38.94 -9.53
CA GLU A 378 -26.74 -38.67 -8.50
C GLU A 378 -27.30 -37.76 -7.40
N ALA A 379 -28.15 -36.79 -7.75
CA ALA A 379 -28.84 -35.95 -6.75
C ALA A 379 -29.83 -36.76 -5.90
N LEU A 380 -30.58 -37.67 -6.52
CA LEU A 380 -31.50 -38.58 -5.84
C LEU A 380 -30.78 -39.62 -4.98
N ALA A 381 -29.62 -40.14 -5.42
CA ALA A 381 -28.80 -41.04 -4.61
C ALA A 381 -28.25 -40.34 -3.36
N ARG A 382 -27.81 -39.09 -3.48
CA ARG A 382 -27.30 -38.29 -2.35
C ARG A 382 -28.39 -37.92 -1.34
N THR A 383 -29.61 -37.63 -1.81
CA THR A 383 -30.77 -37.38 -0.92
C THR A 383 -31.40 -38.68 -0.40
N GLY A 384 -31.18 -39.80 -1.09
CA GLY A 384 -31.65 -41.13 -0.71
C GLY A 384 -31.10 -41.64 0.62
N GLY A 385 -29.92 -41.18 1.04
CA GLY A 385 -29.37 -41.46 2.38
C GLY A 385 -30.13 -40.78 3.53
N PHE A 386 -30.87 -39.70 3.25
CA PHE A 386 -31.75 -39.03 4.23
C PHE A 386 -33.05 -39.81 4.48
N ARG A 387 -33.33 -40.81 3.63
CA ARG A 387 -34.56 -41.61 3.65
C ARG A 387 -34.63 -42.58 4.83
N ASP A 388 -33.49 -42.89 5.44
CA ASP A 388 -33.34 -43.83 6.57
C ASP A 388 -33.14 -43.13 7.93
N ALA A 389 -33.13 -41.79 7.97
CA ALA A 389 -33.14 -41.05 9.24
C ALA A 389 -34.49 -41.24 9.97
N PRO A 390 -34.50 -41.45 11.31
CA PRO A 390 -35.72 -41.81 12.06
C PRO A 390 -36.90 -40.83 11.93
N GLY A 391 -36.65 -39.57 11.51
CA GLY A 391 -37.69 -38.56 11.29
C GLY A 391 -38.43 -38.65 9.94
N GLY A 392 -37.88 -39.34 8.94
CA GLY A 392 -38.47 -39.42 7.58
C GLY A 392 -39.73 -40.28 7.47
N ARG A 393 -39.97 -41.14 8.47
CA ARG A 393 -41.16 -42.02 8.52
C ARG A 393 -42.42 -41.28 9.01
N ALA A 394 -42.28 -40.24 9.83
CA ALA A 394 -43.40 -39.45 10.36
C ALA A 394 -43.99 -38.49 9.32
N ALA A 395 -43.17 -37.96 8.39
CA ALA A 395 -43.66 -37.04 7.36
C ALA A 395 -44.50 -37.71 6.27
N ARG A 396 -44.39 -39.03 6.07
CA ARG A 396 -45.12 -39.78 5.02
C ARG A 396 -46.54 -40.20 5.38
N SER A 397 -46.88 -40.31 6.66
CA SER A 397 -48.26 -40.60 7.06
C SER A 397 -49.17 -39.39 6.85
N GLY A 398 -48.66 -38.17 7.06
CA GLY A 398 -49.42 -36.92 6.85
C GLY A 398 -49.70 -36.59 5.39
N THR A 399 -48.72 -36.74 4.49
CA THR A 399 -48.87 -36.35 3.08
C THR A 399 -49.70 -37.34 2.25
N ARG A 400 -49.67 -38.65 2.58
CA ARG A 400 -50.56 -39.63 1.93
C ARG A 400 -52.03 -39.50 2.37
N GLY A 401 -52.29 -38.99 3.57
CA GLY A 401 -53.64 -38.65 4.02
C GLY A 401 -54.23 -37.45 3.27
N ALA A 402 -53.43 -36.41 3.05
CA ALA A 402 -53.87 -35.18 2.38
C ALA A 402 -54.17 -35.38 0.88
N LEU A 403 -53.39 -36.23 0.17
CA LEU A 403 -53.63 -36.51 -1.25
C LEU A 403 -54.89 -37.36 -1.49
N ARG A 404 -55.26 -38.26 -0.58
CA ARG A 404 -56.51 -39.02 -0.69
C ARG A 404 -57.77 -38.18 -0.40
N GLN A 405 -57.66 -37.11 0.39
CA GLN A 405 -58.77 -36.18 0.59
C GLN A 405 -58.96 -35.22 -0.59
N ALA A 406 -57.90 -34.89 -1.33
CA ALA A 406 -57.99 -34.05 -2.52
C ALA A 406 -58.61 -34.80 -3.72
N GLU A 407 -58.35 -36.11 -3.89
CA GLU A 407 -58.93 -36.91 -4.98
C GLU A 407 -60.40 -37.30 -4.74
N ALA A 408 -60.88 -37.29 -3.49
CA ALA A 408 -62.29 -37.56 -3.18
C ALA A 408 -63.23 -36.34 -3.38
N GLY A 409 -62.68 -35.14 -3.62
CA GLY A 409 -63.44 -33.89 -3.70
C GLY A 409 -63.75 -33.36 -5.11
N GLN A 410 -63.24 -33.98 -6.17
CA GLN A 410 -63.43 -33.52 -7.56
C GLN A 410 -64.19 -34.56 -8.40
N GLY A 411 -65.46 -34.77 -8.04
CA GLY A 411 -66.41 -35.52 -8.86
C GLY A 411 -67.68 -34.70 -9.04
N GLY A 412 -67.73 -33.83 -10.06
CA GLY A 412 -68.97 -33.21 -10.51
C GLY A 412 -68.79 -31.88 -11.22
N GLY A 413 -69.11 -31.83 -12.52
CA GLY A 413 -69.38 -30.57 -13.23
C GLY A 413 -68.79 -30.49 -14.62
N ALA A 414 -69.52 -31.02 -15.59
CA ALA A 414 -69.20 -31.01 -17.01
C ALA A 414 -69.44 -29.65 -17.70
N ASN A 415 -68.82 -29.54 -18.88
CA ASN A 415 -69.19 -28.78 -20.08
C ASN A 415 -68.50 -27.43 -20.34
N GLY A 416 -67.75 -27.40 -21.46
CA GLY A 416 -67.92 -26.34 -22.45
C GLY A 416 -66.64 -25.74 -23.05
N ARG A 417 -66.27 -26.24 -24.23
CA ARG A 417 -65.63 -25.53 -25.36
C ARG A 417 -64.20 -24.97 -25.17
N GLY A 418 -63.24 -25.59 -25.85
CA GLY A 418 -62.04 -24.88 -26.36
C GLY A 418 -62.35 -24.16 -27.68
N PRO A 419 -61.34 -23.85 -28.52
CA PRO A 419 -59.94 -23.50 -28.24
C PRO A 419 -59.56 -22.14 -28.90
N LEU A 420 -58.33 -21.66 -28.70
CA LEU A 420 -57.43 -21.10 -29.74
C LEU A 420 -56.18 -20.41 -29.13
N LEU A 421 -55.01 -20.86 -29.60
CA LEU A 421 -53.68 -20.23 -29.59
C LEU A 421 -53.71 -18.88 -30.37
N PRO A 422 -52.67 -17.99 -30.40
CA PRO A 422 -51.21 -18.23 -30.27
C PRO A 422 -50.46 -17.15 -29.40
N GLY A 423 -49.20 -17.28 -28.97
CA GLY A 423 -47.95 -17.19 -29.75
C GLY A 423 -47.19 -15.86 -29.47
N GLY A 424 -45.86 -15.93 -29.25
CA GLY A 424 -44.94 -14.79 -29.15
C GLY A 424 -44.51 -14.46 -27.71
N GLY A 425 -43.23 -14.35 -27.31
CA GLY A 425 -42.02 -13.96 -28.04
C GLY A 425 -41.64 -12.51 -27.72
N SER A 426 -40.85 -12.25 -26.66
CA SER A 426 -40.08 -11.00 -26.45
C SER A 426 -39.19 -11.15 -25.21
N ARG A 427 -37.85 -11.20 -25.32
CA ARG A 427 -36.89 -10.07 -25.35
C ARG A 427 -37.10 -9.04 -24.22
N CYS A 428 -36.45 -9.26 -23.07
CA CYS A 428 -36.21 -8.20 -22.09
C CYS A 428 -34.91 -7.46 -22.41
N ARG A 429 -35.08 -6.18 -22.73
CA ARG A 429 -34.07 -5.20 -23.10
C ARG A 429 -33.62 -4.48 -21.82
N ALA A 430 -32.32 -4.52 -21.51
CA ALA A 430 -31.73 -3.74 -20.42
C ALA A 430 -31.86 -2.23 -20.71
N ARG A 431 -32.41 -1.47 -19.76
CA ARG A 431 -32.48 0.00 -19.79
C ARG A 431 -31.48 0.56 -18.78
N SER A 432 -30.38 1.09 -19.28
CA SER A 432 -29.42 1.90 -18.53
C SER A 432 -30.05 3.27 -18.24
N GLY A 433 -30.25 3.57 -16.96
CA GLY A 433 -30.63 4.90 -16.48
C GLY A 433 -29.40 5.66 -15.98
N LYS A 434 -28.94 6.64 -16.74
CA LYS A 434 -27.98 7.67 -16.30
C LYS A 434 -28.69 8.59 -15.30
N LEU A 435 -28.16 8.69 -14.08
CA LEU A 435 -28.55 9.70 -13.09
C LEU A 435 -27.44 10.75 -12.97
N THR A 436 -27.63 11.87 -13.66
CA THR A 436 -26.88 13.12 -13.47
C THR A 436 -27.35 13.81 -12.19
N ARG A 437 -26.46 13.94 -11.18
CA ARG A 437 -26.68 14.82 -10.03
C ARG A 437 -26.20 16.23 -10.36
N ARG A 438 -27.14 17.19 -10.29
CA ARG A 438 -26.92 18.64 -10.29
C ARG A 438 -26.41 19.06 -8.90
N ALA A 439 -25.34 19.85 -8.88
CA ALA A 439 -24.93 20.64 -7.73
C ALA A 439 -25.78 21.93 -7.67
N SER A 440 -26.29 22.27 -6.50
CA SER A 440 -26.83 23.61 -6.21
C SER A 440 -26.01 24.23 -5.09
N ILE A 441 -25.30 25.29 -5.45
CA ILE A 441 -24.65 26.28 -4.58
C ILE A 441 -25.74 27.22 -4.07
N GLY A 442 -25.71 27.57 -2.77
CA GLY A 442 -26.66 28.53 -2.19
C GLY A 442 -26.25 29.05 -0.82
N ARG A 443 -25.43 30.12 -0.86
CA ARG A 443 -25.17 31.21 0.11
C ARG A 443 -24.67 30.89 1.51
#